data_AF-A0A926FN43-F1
#
_entry.id   AF-A0A926FN43-F1
#
_cell.length_a   1.000
_cell.length_b   1.000
_cell.length_c   1.000
_cell.angle_alpha   90.00
_cell.angle_beta   90.00
_cell.angle_gamma   90.00
#
_symmetry.space_group_name_H-M   'P 1'
#
loop_
_entity.id
_entity.type
_entity.pdbx_description
1 polymer ?
#
loop_
_entity_poly.entity_id
_entity_poly.type
_entity_poly.pdbx_seq_one_letter_code
_entity_poly.pdbx_strand_id
1 'polypeptide(L)' 'MPFKSAAQRRKFAELLVQGKISNEIFEEWNRETGGTKLPERVKPKAKARTKKAKATTRTKRRVKSTRKAK' A
#
# COMPACT_ATOMS: atom_id res chain seq x y z
N MET A 1 15.53 -16.76 -0.51
CA MET A 1 14.52 -15.70 -0.40
C MET A 1 14.82 -14.61 -1.45
N PRO A 2 13.96 -14.41 -2.46
CA PRO A 2 14.22 -13.39 -3.47
C PRO A 2 14.04 -11.97 -2.92
N PHE A 3 14.95 -11.06 -3.26
CA PHE A 3 14.85 -9.65 -2.89
C PHE A 3 13.64 -9.02 -3.58
N LYS A 4 12.85 -8.23 -2.86
CA LYS A 4 11.67 -7.55 -3.44
C LYS A 4 12.02 -6.20 -4.08
N SER A 5 13.16 -5.63 -3.74
CA SER A 5 13.59 -4.32 -4.23
C SER A 5 15.12 -4.16 -4.22
N ALA A 6 15.62 -3.24 -5.05
CA ALA A 6 17.05 -2.91 -5.09
C ALA A 6 17.55 -2.30 -3.78
N ALA A 7 16.73 -1.48 -3.10
CA ALA A 7 17.07 -0.94 -1.78
C ALA A 7 17.27 -2.03 -0.72
N GLN A 8 16.51 -3.13 -0.82
CA GLN A 8 16.67 -4.27 0.06
C GLN A 8 18.01 -4.97 -0.20
N ARG A 9 18.38 -5.20 -1.47
CA ARG A 9 19.71 -5.74 -1.84
C ARG A 9 20.86 -4.91 -1.26
N ARG A 10 20.78 -3.57 -1.33
CA ARG A 10 21.81 -2.66 -0.78
C ARG A 10 21.97 -2.79 0.73
N LYS A 11 20.85 -2.86 1.48
CA LYS A 11 20.89 -3.10 2.93
C LYS A 11 21.51 -4.45 3.29
N PHE A 12 21.24 -5.49 2.51
CA PHE A 12 21.83 -6.80 2.75
C PHE A 12 23.32 -6.84 2.38
N ALA A 13 23.76 -6.11 1.35
CA ALA A 13 25.18 -5.93 1.07
C ALA A 13 25.90 -5.23 2.24
N GLU A 14 25.27 -4.24 2.87
CA GLU A 14 25.81 -3.60 4.08
C GLU A 14 25.92 -4.58 5.25
N LEU A 15 24.94 -5.46 5.43
CA LEU A 15 24.98 -6.51 6.46
C LEU A 15 26.06 -7.57 6.20
N LEU A 16 26.37 -7.85 4.92
CA LEU A 16 27.46 -8.73 4.52
C LEU A 16 28.81 -8.09 4.88
N VAL A 17 28.98 -6.80 4.57
CA VAL A 17 30.19 -6.04 4.96
C VAL A 17 30.34 -5.98 6.49
N GLN A 18 29.22 -5.90 7.21
CA GLN A 18 29.20 -5.97 8.67
C GLN A 18 29.41 -7.40 9.23
N GLY A 19 29.50 -8.44 8.40
CA GLY A 19 29.69 -9.83 8.82
C GLY A 19 28.48 -10.48 9.50
N LYS A 20 27.29 -9.89 9.38
CA LYS A 20 26.05 -10.39 10.01
C LYS A 20 25.30 -11.41 9.15
N ILE A 21 25.71 -11.59 7.89
CA ILE A 21 25.17 -12.60 6.99
C ILE A 21 26.33 -13.28 6.25
N SER A 22 26.15 -14.56 5.89
CA SER A 22 27.11 -15.31 5.08
C SER A 22 27.00 -14.92 3.60
N ASN A 23 28.14 -14.93 2.90
CA ASN A 23 28.23 -14.73 1.45
C ASN A 23 27.35 -15.72 0.70
N GLU A 24 27.28 -16.97 1.16
CA GLU A 24 26.46 -18.04 0.55
C GLU A 24 24.98 -17.66 0.53
N ILE A 25 24.46 -17.13 1.63
CA ILE A 25 23.05 -16.72 1.75
C ILE A 25 22.75 -15.54 0.82
N PHE A 26 23.70 -14.59 0.71
CA PHE A 26 23.55 -13.46 -0.19
C PHE A 26 23.54 -13.89 -1.65
N GLU A 27 24.45 -14.80 -2.05
CA GLU A 27 24.54 -15.31 -3.41
C GLU A 27 23.34 -16.17 -3.79
N GLU A 28 22.88 -17.05 -2.89
CA GLU A 28 21.65 -17.84 -3.08
C GLU A 28 20.46 -16.93 -3.38
N TRP A 29 20.31 -15.84 -2.62
CA TRP A 29 19.23 -14.87 -2.83
C TRP A 29 19.42 -14.05 -4.10
N ASN A 30 20.66 -13.73 -4.48
CA ASN A 30 20.95 -13.00 -5.71
C ASN A 30 20.66 -13.86 -6.96
N ARG A 31 20.97 -15.16 -6.88
CA ARG A 31 20.65 -16.17 -7.90
C ARG A 31 19.15 -16.37 -8.04
N GLU A 32 18.43 -16.46 -6.93
CA GLU A 32 16.97 -16.69 -6.91
C GLU A 32 16.16 -15.45 -7.34
N THR A 33 16.68 -14.23 -7.12
CA THR A 33 15.95 -13.02 -7.53
C THR A 33 15.96 -12.81 -9.05
N GLY A 34 16.90 -13.44 -9.76
CA GLY A 34 17.03 -13.34 -11.21
C GLY A 34 17.46 -11.95 -11.71
N GLY A 35 18.00 -11.90 -12.93
CA GLY A 35 18.51 -10.69 -13.60
C GLY A 35 17.44 -9.65 -13.97
N THR A 36 16.21 -9.82 -13.51
CA THR A 36 15.10 -8.91 -13.76
C THR A 36 15.39 -7.55 -13.14
N LYS A 37 15.11 -6.46 -13.86
CA LYS A 37 15.27 -5.10 -13.35
C LYS A 37 14.24 -4.85 -12.24
N LEU A 38 14.68 -4.98 -10.99
CA LEU A 38 13.83 -4.74 -9.83
C LEU A 38 13.56 -3.24 -9.65
N PRO A 39 12.36 -2.86 -9.21
CA PRO A 39 12.07 -1.49 -8.80
C PRO A 39 12.95 -1.09 -7.60
N GLU A 40 13.33 0.19 -7.55
CA GLU A 40 14.16 0.74 -6.48
C GLU A 40 13.51 0.56 -5.09
N ARG A 41 12.21 0.86 -5.00
CA ARG A 41 11.38 0.71 -3.79
C ARG A 41 9.99 0.22 -4.18
N VAL A 42 9.51 -0.84 -3.51
CA VAL A 42 8.12 -1.29 -3.68
C VAL A 42 7.21 -0.23 -3.04
N LYS A 43 6.48 0.53 -3.86
CA LYS A 43 5.45 1.44 -3.37
C LYS A 43 4.18 0.63 -3.07
N PRO A 44 3.53 0.79 -1.90
CA PRO A 44 2.27 0.14 -1.63
C PRO A 44 1.22 0.64 -2.63
N LYS A 45 0.44 -0.29 -3.20
CA LYS A 45 -0.63 0.02 -4.15
C LYS A 45 -1.65 0.93 -3.45
N ALA A 46 -1.97 2.07 -4.04
CA ALA A 46 -2.90 3.03 -3.45
C ALA A 46 -4.26 2.34 -3.22
N LYS A 47 -4.72 2.29 -1.97
CA LYS A 47 -6.07 1.80 -1.64
C LYS A 47 -7.08 2.79 -2.23
N ALA A 48 -8.05 2.28 -2.98
CA ALA A 48 -9.14 3.09 -3.50
C ALA A 48 -9.84 3.78 -2.33
N ARG A 49 -9.83 5.12 -2.32
CA ARG A 49 -10.58 5.92 -1.35
C ARG A 49 -12.07 5.66 -1.64
N THR A 50 -12.73 4.92 -0.77
CA THR A 50 -14.18 4.76 -0.80
C THR A 50 -14.82 6.13 -0.69
N LYS A 51 -15.48 6.59 -1.75
CA LYS A 51 -16.26 7.83 -1.73
C LYS A 51 -17.40 7.63 -0.73
N LYS A 52 -17.33 8.29 0.43
CA LYS A 52 -18.46 8.32 1.36
C LYS A 52 -19.66 8.91 0.61
N ALA A 53 -20.74 8.12 0.50
CA ALA A 53 -21.98 8.58 -0.10
C ALA A 53 -22.48 9.81 0.67
N LYS A 54 -22.68 10.92 -0.04
CA LYS A 54 -23.24 12.15 0.53
C LYS A 54 -24.70 11.86 0.86
N ALA A 55 -25.01 11.63 2.14
CA ALA A 55 -26.38 11.42 2.59
C ALA A 55 -27.22 12.62 2.16
N THR A 56 -28.11 12.42 1.18
CA THR A 56 -29.07 13.44 0.78
C THR A 56 -30.09 13.54 1.89
N THR A 57 -30.01 14.58 2.71
CA THR A 57 -31.01 14.87 3.73
C THR A 57 -32.26 15.29 2.98
N ARG A 58 -33.16 14.33 2.71
CA ARG A 58 -34.50 14.59 2.15
C ARG A 58 -35.24 15.48 3.14
N THR A 59 -35.30 16.76 2.81
CA THR A 59 -36.05 17.80 3.51
C THR A 59 -37.47 17.31 3.78
N LYS A 60 -37.80 17.02 5.05
CA LYS A 60 -39.19 16.94 5.53
C LYS A 60 -39.80 18.34 5.46
N ARG A 61 -40.13 18.81 4.26
CA ARG A 61 -41.00 19.97 4.07
C ARG A 61 -42.38 19.44 3.72
N ARG A 62 -43.35 19.90 4.52
CA ARG A 62 -44.73 20.18 4.11
C ARG A 62 -45.74 19.04 4.30
N VAL A 63 -46.07 18.74 5.56
CA VAL A 63 -47.45 18.40 5.94
C VAL A 63 -47.80 19.13 7.24
N LYS A 64 -48.07 20.43 7.14
CA LYS A 64 -48.87 21.17 8.13
C LYS A 64 -49.93 22.00 7.39
N SER A 65 -50.66 21.32 6.51
CA SER A 65 -52.05 21.65 6.17
C SER A 65 -52.83 20.73 7.12
N THR A 66 -53.52 21.19 8.17
CA THR A 66 -54.68 22.06 8.16
C THR A 66 -54.88 22.69 9.55
N ARG A 67 -54.90 24.02 9.65
CA ARG A 67 -55.54 24.75 10.77
C ARG A 67 -56.14 26.04 10.24
N LYS A 68 -57.38 25.96 9.74
CA LYS A 68 -58.41 26.99 9.83
C LYS A 68 -59.66 26.50 9.10
N ALA A 69 -60.68 26.13 9.86
CA ALA A 69 -62.05 26.12 9.38
C ALA A 69 -62.93 26.63 10.55
N LYS A 70 -63.50 27.81 10.27
CA LYS A 70 -64.71 28.44 10.82
C LYS A 70 -64.93 28.47 12.33
#